data_AF-A0A9E2LIP3-F1
#
_entry.id   AF-A0A9E2LIP3-F1
#
_cell.length_a   1.000
_cell.length_b   1.000
_cell.length_c   1.000
_cell.angle_alpha   90.00
_cell.angle_beta   90.00
_cell.angle_gamma   90.00
#
_symmetry.space_group_name_H-M   'P 1'
#
loop_
_entity.id
_entity.type
_entity.pdbx_description
1 polymer ?
#
loop_
_entity_poly.entity_id
_entity_poly.type
_entity_poly.pdbx_seq_one_letter_code
_entity_poly.pdbx_strand_id
1 'polypeptide(L)'
;MQSPETPALQVFGRYLLIRRLSRGGMGEVYLAKTGQIQGFEKLVVIKRILPNLSSNPDFSNRFVTEADIAIKLSHVNIVPVLEVGKVQDEFFLALEHVEGRDLRAIQNACSKSGR
;
A
#
# COMPACT_ATOMS: atom_id res chain seq x y z
N MET A 1 32.60 -6.23 -1.02
CA MET A 1 31.67 -5.41 -1.83
C MET A 1 30.42 -6.25 -2.08
N GLN A 2 29.37 -6.08 -1.28
CA GLN A 2 28.06 -6.66 -1.57
C GLN A 2 27.32 -5.67 -2.46
N SER A 3 27.02 -6.09 -3.68
CA SER A 3 26.13 -5.37 -4.59
C SER A 3 24.78 -5.14 -3.91
N PRO A 4 24.11 -3.99 -4.08
CA PRO A 4 22.78 -3.79 -3.52
C PRO A 4 21.84 -4.78 -4.21
N GLU A 5 21.35 -5.78 -3.48
CA GLU A 5 20.29 -6.65 -3.95
C GLU A 5 19.12 -5.75 -4.37
N THR A 6 18.86 -5.68 -5.67
CA THR A 6 17.63 -5.06 -6.15
C THR A 6 16.51 -5.91 -5.58
N PRO A 7 15.62 -5.38 -4.72
CA PRO A 7 14.58 -6.20 -4.13
C PRO A 7 13.77 -6.80 -5.27
N ALA A 8 13.73 -8.14 -5.32
CA ALA A 8 13.04 -8.85 -6.38
C ALA A 8 11.58 -8.37 -6.44
N LEU A 9 11.12 -8.01 -7.63
CA LEU A 9 9.73 -7.62 -7.85
C LEU A 9 8.84 -8.80 -7.42
N GLN A 10 7.96 -8.56 -6.45
CA GLN A 10 7.09 -9.59 -5.90
C GLN A 10 5.72 -9.52 -6.58
N VAL A 11 5.25 -10.64 -7.13
CA VAL A 11 3.87 -10.77 -7.63
C VAL A 11 2.92 -10.99 -6.46
N PHE A 12 1.83 -10.22 -6.42
CA PHE A 12 0.76 -10.32 -5.43
C PHE A 12 -0.60 -10.27 -6.13
N GLY A 13 -1.18 -11.44 -6.40
CA GLY A 13 -2.37 -11.53 -7.25
C GLY A 13 -2.09 -10.98 -8.64
N ARG A 14 -2.84 -9.95 -9.05
CA ARG A 14 -2.64 -9.23 -10.33
C ARG A 14 -1.65 -8.06 -10.25
N TYR A 15 -1.11 -7.79 -9.06
CA TYR A 15 -0.26 -6.64 -8.80
C TYR A 15 1.21 -7.03 -8.78
N LEU A 16 2.05 -6.18 -9.35
CA LEU A 16 3.49 -6.28 -9.23
C LEU A 16 3.98 -5.30 -8.16
N LEU A 17 4.40 -5.81 -7.00
CA LEU A 17 4.93 -4.99 -5.92
C LEU A 17 6.32 -4.49 -6.30
N ILE A 18 6.46 -3.17 -6.43
CA ILE A 18 7.70 -2.52 -6.85
C ILE A 18 8.61 -2.29 -5.65
N ARG A 19 8.07 -1.69 -4.58
CA ARG A 19 8.80 -1.41 -3.35
C ARG A 19 7.86 -1.22 -2.18
N ARG A 20 8.32 -1.55 -0.98
CA ARG A 20 7.59 -1.25 0.26
C ARG A 20 7.69 0.25 0.57
N LEU A 21 6.55 0.88 0.82
CA LEU A 21 6.44 2.28 1.27
C LEU A 21 6.56 2.36 2.78
N SER A 22 5.88 1.47 3.49
CA SER A 22 5.88 1.42 4.95
C SER A 22 5.53 0.03 5.47
N ARG A 23 5.88 -0.21 6.74
CA ARG A 23 5.47 -1.37 7.52
C ARG A 23 5.01 -0.87 8.88
N GLY A 24 3.76 -1.16 9.22
CA GLY A 24 3.17 -0.88 10.52
C GLY A 24 2.95 -2.15 11.32
N GLY A 25 2.30 -2.03 12.48
CA GLY A 25 1.99 -3.18 13.34
C GLY A 25 0.98 -4.16 12.75
N MET A 26 0.06 -3.70 11.90
CA MET A 26 -1.04 -4.52 11.36
C MET A 26 -0.86 -4.90 9.89
N GLY A 27 0.06 -4.25 9.18
CA GLY A 27 0.12 -4.40 7.73
C GLY A 27 1.31 -3.68 7.10
N GLU A 28 1.44 -3.90 5.80
CA GLU A 28 2.45 -3.30 4.95
C GLU A 28 1.78 -2.51 3.83
N VAL A 29 2.46 -1.46 3.39
CA VAL A 29 2.02 -0.64 2.27
C VAL A 29 3.10 -0.70 1.19
N TYR A 30 2.69 -1.00 -0.04
CA TYR A 30 3.56 -1.14 -1.19
C TYR A 30 3.15 -0.19 -2.30
N LEU A 31 4.14 0.34 -3.02
CA LEU A 31 3.93 0.85 -4.37
C LEU A 31 3.90 -0.35 -5.30
N ALA A 32 2.88 -0.44 -6.13
CA ALA A 32 2.70 -1.53 -7.07
C ALA A 32 2.26 -1.02 -8.45
N LYS A 33 2.36 -1.90 -9.44
CA LYS A 33 1.78 -1.72 -10.77
C LYS A 33 0.62 -2.68 -10.96
N THR A 34 -0.43 -2.20 -11.63
CA THR A 34 -1.47 -3.04 -12.24
C THR A 34 -1.23 -3.13 -13.74
N GLY A 35 -1.63 -4.23 -14.36
CA GLY A 35 -1.50 -4.48 -15.80
C GLY A 35 -0.35 -5.44 -16.13
N GLN A 36 -0.57 -6.28 -17.14
CA GLN A 36 0.42 -7.26 -17.65
C GLN A 36 1.07 -6.81 -18.96
N ILE A 37 0.57 -5.72 -19.57
CA ILE A 37 1.05 -5.20 -20.84
C ILE A 37 2.00 -4.02 -20.55
N GLN A 38 3.24 -4.13 -21.00
CA GLN A 38 4.22 -3.04 -20.89
C GLN A 38 3.68 -1.77 -21.55
N GLY A 39 3.77 -0.64 -20.84
CA GLY A 39 3.24 0.66 -21.30
C GLY A 39 1.79 0.94 -20.92
N PHE A 40 1.04 -0.07 -20.46
CA PHE A 40 -0.33 0.08 -19.95
C PHE A 40 -0.41 -0.25 -18.46
N GLU A 41 0.60 0.20 -17.72
CA GLU A 41 0.70 -0.02 -16.28
C GLU A 41 0.21 1.22 -15.53
N LYS A 42 -0.68 1.03 -14.55
CA LYS A 42 -1.04 2.11 -13.61
C LYS A 42 -0.36 1.87 -12.27
N LEU A 43 0.24 2.93 -11.71
CA LEU A 43 0.74 2.88 -10.34
C LEU A 43 -0.43 2.88 -9.35
N VAL A 44 -0.35 1.98 -8.38
CA VAL A 44 -1.31 1.83 -7.30
C VAL A 44 -0.58 1.63 -5.98
N VAL A 45 -1.29 1.84 -4.88
CA VAL A 45 -0.79 1.51 -3.55
C VAL A 45 -1.53 0.27 -3.04
N ILE A 46 -0.78 -0.75 -2.62
CA ILE A 46 -1.34 -1.96 -2.01
C ILE A 46 -1.08 -1.89 -0.51
N LYS A 47 -2.15 -1.79 0.28
CA LYS A 47 -2.11 -1.98 1.73
C LYS A 47 -2.61 -3.38 2.06
N ARG A 48 -1.77 -4.22 2.63
CA ARG A 48 -2.11 -5.61 2.99
C ARG A 48 -1.88 -5.90 4.47
N ILE A 49 -2.65 -6.83 5.05
CA ILE A 49 -2.38 -7.36 6.39
C ILE A 49 -1.08 -8.18 6.37
N LEU A 50 -0.35 -8.21 7.49
CA LEU A 50 0.81 -9.10 7.60
C LEU A 50 0.37 -10.59 7.55
N PRO A 51 1.12 -11.47 6.85
CA PRO A 51 0.75 -12.88 6.72
C PRO A 51 0.56 -13.61 8.06
N ASN A 52 1.32 -13.24 9.09
CA ASN A 52 1.22 -13.83 10.42
C ASN A 52 0.04 -13.32 11.26
N LEU A 53 -0.68 -12.29 10.78
CA LEU A 53 -1.84 -11.71 11.45
C LEU A 53 -3.15 -12.01 10.71
N SER A 54 -3.09 -12.51 9.46
CA SER A 54 -4.26 -12.80 8.65
C SER A 54 -5.14 -13.92 9.24
N SER A 55 -4.55 -14.84 10.01
CA SER A 55 -5.25 -15.92 10.70
C SER A 55 -5.90 -15.49 12.02
N ASN A 56 -5.62 -14.28 12.51
CA ASN A 56 -6.22 -13.76 13.74
C ASN A 56 -7.49 -12.96 13.40
N PRO A 57 -8.68 -13.40 13.84
CA PRO A 57 -9.97 -12.76 13.54
C PRO A 57 -10.04 -11.28 13.92
N ASP A 58 -9.34 -10.86 14.97
CA ASP A 58 -9.36 -9.46 15.42
C ASP A 58 -8.69 -8.54 14.41
N PHE A 59 -7.60 -8.98 13.80
CA PHE A 59 -6.87 -8.19 12.80
C PHE A 59 -7.62 -8.17 11.47
N SER A 60 -8.20 -9.29 11.05
CA SER A 60 -9.05 -9.32 9.85
C SER A 60 -10.28 -8.43 10.03
N ASN A 61 -10.94 -8.46 11.20
CA ASN A 61 -12.11 -7.63 11.47
C ASN A 61 -11.76 -6.15 11.44
N ARG A 62 -10.67 -5.73 12.08
CA ARG A 62 -10.23 -4.33 12.05
C ARG A 62 -9.89 -3.87 10.63
N PHE A 63 -9.25 -4.72 9.83
CA PHE A 63 -8.96 -4.40 8.44
C PHE A 63 -10.23 -4.26 7.60
N VAL A 64 -11.20 -5.16 7.78
CA VAL A 64 -12.50 -5.09 7.10
C VAL A 64 -13.24 -3.82 7.49
N THR A 65 -13.23 -3.43 8.76
CA THR A 65 -13.78 -2.15 9.21
C THR A 65 -13.09 -0.97 8.55
N GLU A 66 -11.76 -0.97 8.46
CA GLU A 66 -11.02 0.08 7.76
C GLU A 66 -11.39 0.15 6.28
N ALA A 67 -11.48 -1.01 5.61
CA ALA A 67 -11.88 -1.12 4.22
C ALA A 67 -13.30 -0.58 3.98
N ASP A 68 -14.27 -0.97 4.83
CA ASP A 68 -15.65 -0.52 4.75
C ASP A 68 -15.78 1.01 4.90
N ILE A 69 -15.05 1.60 5.85
CA ILE A 69 -14.99 3.06 6.01
C ILE A 69 -14.37 3.70 4.76
N ALA A 70 -13.22 3.20 4.30
CA ALA A 70 -12.50 3.78 3.17
C ALA A 70 -13.32 3.76 1.86
N ILE A 71 -14.04 2.67 1.59
CA ILE A 71 -14.91 2.55 0.40
C ILE A 71 -16.05 3.57 0.43
N LYS A 72 -16.61 3.86 1.61
CA LYS A 72 -17.73 4.79 1.77
C LYS A 72 -17.34 6.26 1.57
N LEU A 73 -16.04 6.58 1.58
CA LEU A 73 -15.55 7.93 1.42
C LEU A 73 -15.31 8.25 -0.06
N SER A 74 -16.13 9.15 -0.62
CA SER A 74 -15.99 9.63 -1.99
C SER A 74 -15.87 11.16 -1.99
N HIS A 75 -14.63 11.66 -2.06
CA HIS A 75 -14.34 13.09 -2.08
C HIS A 75 -13.00 13.36 -2.78
N VAL A 76 -12.85 14.51 -3.46
CA VAL A 76 -11.64 14.87 -4.23
C VAL A 76 -10.35 14.89 -3.41
N ASN A 77 -10.46 15.16 -2.10
CA ASN A 77 -9.32 15.18 -1.17
C ASN A 77 -9.12 13.87 -0.39
N ILE A 78 -9.83 12.80 -0.75
CA ILE A 78 -9.69 11.47 -0.13
C ILE A 78 -9.24 10.51 -1.23
N VAL A 79 -8.19 9.73 -0.94
CA VAL A 79 -7.65 8.76 -1.91
C VAL A 79 -8.72 7.70 -2.21
N PRO A 80 -9.09 7.52 -3.49
CA PRO A 80 -10.06 6.50 -3.86
C PRO A 80 -9.56 5.07 -3.60
N VAL A 81 -10.47 4.24 -3.09
CA VAL A 81 -10.29 2.78 -3.07
C VAL A 81 -10.63 2.24 -4.47
N LEU A 82 -9.67 1.57 -5.09
CA LEU A 82 -9.83 0.96 -6.41
C LEU A 82 -10.34 -0.49 -6.30
N GLU A 83 -9.88 -1.22 -5.29
CA GLU A 83 -10.28 -2.60 -5.04
C GLU A 83 -10.08 -2.96 -3.56
N VAL A 84 -10.96 -3.83 -3.06
CA VAL A 84 -10.75 -4.60 -1.84
C VAL A 84 -10.78 -6.07 -2.20
N GLY A 85 -9.82 -6.83 -1.71
CA GLY A 85 -9.74 -8.24 -2.07
C GLY A 85 -8.92 -9.07 -1.10
N LYS A 86 -8.71 -10.33 -1.49
CA LYS A 86 -7.92 -11.31 -0.75
C LYS A 86 -7.01 -12.06 -1.72
N VAL A 87 -5.74 -12.23 -1.37
CA VAL A 87 -4.76 -13.05 -2.11
C VAL A 87 -4.09 -13.97 -1.12
N GLN A 88 -4.13 -15.30 -1.34
CA GLN A 88 -3.48 -16.28 -0.45
C GLN A 88 -3.81 -16.05 1.04
N ASP A 89 -5.09 -15.79 1.33
CA ASP A 89 -5.62 -15.44 2.65
C ASP A 89 -5.19 -14.08 3.26
N GLU A 90 -4.39 -13.30 2.55
CA GLU A 90 -4.06 -11.92 2.93
C GLU A 90 -5.08 -10.95 2.35
N PHE A 91 -5.82 -10.26 3.22
CA PHE A 91 -6.67 -9.15 2.80
C PHE A 91 -5.83 -7.96 2.34
N PHE A 92 -6.29 -7.27 1.31
CA PHE A 92 -5.66 -6.07 0.79
C PHE A 92 -6.65 -5.01 0.33
N LEU A 93 -6.15 -3.78 0.30
CA LEU A 93 -6.76 -2.60 -0.30
C LEU A 93 -5.85 -2.12 -1.41
N ALA A 94 -6.38 -1.99 -2.62
CA ALA A 94 -5.75 -1.25 -3.70
C ALA A 94 -6.28 0.18 -3.69
N LEU A 95 -5.38 1.14 -3.60
CA LEU A 95 -5.66 2.55 -3.53
C LEU A 95 -5.00 3.25 -4.72
N GLU A 96 -5.56 4.38 -5.13
CA GLU A 96 -4.90 5.24 -6.09
C GLU A 96 -3.55 5.75 -5.54
N HIS A 97 -2.52 5.74 -6.38
CA HIS A 97 -1.23 6.30 -6.02
C HIS A 97 -1.26 7.82 -6.12
N VAL A 98 -0.97 8.48 -5.00
CA VAL A 98 -0.75 9.93 -4.96
C VAL A 98 0.74 10.21 -5.14
N GLU A 99 1.08 10.89 -6.23
CA GLU A 99 2.46 11.33 -6.45
C GLU A 99 2.83 12.47 -5.49
N GLY A 100 4.01 12.36 -4.86
CA GLY A 100 4.53 13.40 -3.99
C GLY A 100 5.11 12.88 -2.68
N ARG A 101 5.02 13.71 -1.64
CA ARG A 101 5.51 13.42 -0.28
C ARG A 101 4.35 13.60 0.70
N ASP A 102 4.30 12.75 1.71
CA ASP A 102 3.39 12.99 2.82
C ASP A 102 3.81 14.24 3.62
N LEU A 103 2.84 14.88 4.27
CA LEU A 103 3.06 16.11 5.03
C LEU A 103 4.10 15.93 6.15
N ARG A 104 4.18 14.74 6.76
CA ARG A 104 5.15 14.45 7.81
C ARG A 104 6.59 14.48 7.27
N ALA A 105 6.82 13.94 6.08
CA ALA A 105 8.11 14.02 5.40
C ALA A 105 8.51 15.47 5.13
N ILE A 106 7.56 16.32 4.71
CA ILE A 106 7.79 17.76 4.51
C ILE A 106 8.09 18.45 5.85
N GLN A 107 7.30 18.22 6.89
CA GLN A 107 7.54 18.79 8.23
C GLN A 107 8.93 18.41 8.77
N ASN A 108 9.33 17.16 8.62
CA ASN A 108 10.64 16.66 9.03
C ASN A 108 11.79 17.29 8.23
N ALA A 109 11.57 17.61 6.95
CA ALA A 109 12.57 18.30 6.15
C ALA A 109 12.70 19.77 6.56
N CYS A 110 11.58 20.45 6.84
CA CYS A 110 11.57 21.83 7.31
C CYS A 110 12.23 21.98 8.68
N SER A 111 11.91 21.11 9.65
CA SER A 111 12.48 21.18 11.00
C SER A 111 14.00 20.96 11.03
N LYS A 112 14.54 20.15 10.11
CA LYS A 112 15.98 19.97 9.92
C LYS A 112 16.66 21.14 9.23
N SER A 113 15.89 21.96 8.50
CA SER A 113 16.42 23.07 7.69
C SER A 113 16.45 24.41 8.44
N GLY A 114 16.06 24.45 9.72
CA GLY A 114 16.32 25.59 10.62
C GLY A 114 15.82 26.94 10.10
N ARG A 115 14.54 27.04 9.74
CA ARG A 115 13.81 28.31 9.65
C ARG A 115 12.55 28.23 10.49
#